data_AF-A0A328TTF0-F1
#
_entry.id   AF-A0A328TTF0-F1
#
_cell.length_a   1.000
_cell.length_b   1.000
_cell.length_c   1.000
_cell.angle_alpha   90.00
_cell.angle_beta   90.00
_cell.angle_gamma   90.00
#
_symmetry.space_group_name_H-M   'P 1'
#
loop_
_entity.id
_entity.type
_entity.pdbx_description
1 polymer ?
#
loop_
_entity_poly.entity_id
_entity_poly.type
_entity_poly.pdbx_seq_one_letter_code
_entity_poly.pdbx_strand_id
1 'polypeptide(L)' 'MSRAQLSVAARRQPDWQDGRKERLSDDREILMRIQRIIAGVPTYGYRRVWALLRRESESEGLTSANARKVYRI' A
#
# COMPACT_ATOMS: atom_id res chain seq x y z
N MET A 1 24.10 11.58 12.23
CA MET A 1 23.33 12.63 11.52
C MET A 1 24.28 13.77 11.16
N SER A 2 24.39 14.13 9.88
CA SER A 2 25.29 15.19 9.40
C SER A 2 24.72 16.59 9.69
N ARG A 3 25.57 17.60 9.93
CA ARG A 3 25.17 19.00 10.14
C ARG A 3 24.31 19.55 9.00
N ALA A 4 24.55 19.10 7.76
CA ALA A 4 23.75 19.48 6.60
C ALA A 4 22.30 18.99 6.67
N GLN A 5 22.03 17.87 7.35
CA GLN A 5 20.66 17.36 7.51
C GLN A 5 19.87 18.17 8.54
N LEU A 6 20.55 18.76 9.52
CA LEU A 6 19.93 19.63 10.53
C LEU A 6 19.48 20.96 9.93
N SER A 7 20.31 21.58 9.07
CA SER A 7 19.92 22.83 8.40
C SER A 7 18.74 22.64 7.46
N VAL A 8 18.67 21.50 6.76
CA VAL A 8 17.52 21.14 5.93
C VAL A 8 16.27 20.89 6.79
N ALA A 9 16.41 20.20 7.92
CA ALA A 9 15.29 19.95 8.82
C ALA A 9 14.73 21.23 9.45
N ALA A 10 15.60 22.17 9.83
CA ALA A 10 15.21 23.45 10.43
C ALA A 10 14.49 24.41 9.46
N ARG A 11 14.65 24.22 8.14
CA ARG A 11 14.06 25.06 7.08
C ARG A 11 12.76 24.48 6.49
N ARG A 12 12.25 23.39 7.05
CA ARG A 12 11.01 22.77 6.59
C ARG A 12 9.82 23.66 6.91
N GLN A 13 8.88 23.74 5.98
CA GLN A 13 7.61 24.43 6.22
C GLN A 13 6.80 23.69 7.31
N PRO A 14 5.88 24.36 8.02
CA PRO A 14 5.08 23.74 9.08
C PRO A 14 4.20 22.58 8.60
N ASP A 15 3.79 22.60 7.33
CA ASP A 15 3.02 21.56 6.63
C ASP A 15 3.91 20.46 6.01
N TRP A 16 5.23 20.58 6.15
CA TRP A 16 6.17 19.59 5.62
C TRP A 16 5.94 18.24 6.28
N GLN A 17 5.62 17.24 5.46
CA GLN A 17 5.52 15.85 5.88
C GLN A 17 6.68 15.03 5.33
N ASP A 18 7.24 14.18 6.20
CA ASP A 18 8.22 13.19 5.77
C ASP A 18 7.53 12.12 4.92
N GLY A 19 7.86 12.08 3.63
CA GLY A 19 7.33 11.08 2.69
C GLY A 19 7.72 9.63 3.02
N ARG A 20 8.63 9.41 3.99
CA ARG A 20 8.94 8.08 4.53
C ARG A 20 7.90 7.58 5.52
N LYS A 21 7.08 8.46 6.11
CA LYS A 21 5.88 8.02 6.81
C LYS A 21 4.90 7.58 5.73
N GLU A 22 4.70 6.27 5.63
CA GLU A 22 3.61 5.69 4.87
C GLU A 22 2.34 6.40 5.36
N ARG A 23 1.71 7.23 4.52
CA ARG A 23 0.38 7.74 4.83
C ARG A 23 -0.44 6.52 5.18
N LEU A 24 -1.14 6.56 6.31
CA LEU A 24 -2.12 5.54 6.68
C LEU A 24 -3.14 5.53 5.54
N SER A 25 -2.87 4.74 4.51
CA SER A 25 -3.71 4.58 3.35
C SER A 25 -4.92 3.81 3.87
N ASP A 26 -6.12 4.25 3.51
CA ASP A 26 -7.30 3.50 3.86
C ASP A 26 -7.27 2.15 3.12
N ASP A 27 -6.87 1.11 3.83
CA ASP A 27 -6.70 -0.24 3.29
C ASP A 27 -8.01 -1.02 3.29
N ARG A 28 -9.11 -0.41 3.75
CA ARG A 28 -10.43 -1.06 3.83
C ARG A 28 -10.88 -1.61 2.50
N GLU A 29 -10.70 -0.88 1.41
CA GLU A 29 -11.10 -1.36 0.09
C GLU A 29 -10.31 -2.61 -0.32
N ILE A 30 -8.98 -2.57 -0.17
CA ILE A 30 -8.11 -3.70 -0.49
C ILE A 30 -8.43 -4.90 0.40
N LEU A 31 -8.65 -4.68 1.69
CA LEU A 31 -9.04 -5.70 2.65
C LEU A 31 -10.37 -6.37 2.26
N MET A 32 -11.39 -5.59 1.85
CA MET A 32 -12.66 -6.15 1.38
C MET A 32 -12.49 -7.02 0.13
N ARG A 33 -11.64 -6.61 -0.81
CA ARG A 33 -11.36 -7.39 -2.02
C ARG A 33 -10.57 -8.66 -1.70
N ILE A 34 -9.59 -8.59 -0.79
CA ILE A 34 -8.86 -9.76 -0.29
C ILE A 34 -9.81 -10.77 0.35
N GLN A 35 -10.69 -10.32 1.26
CA GLN A 35 -11.66 -11.19 1.93
C GLN A 35 -12.58 -11.89 0.92
N ARG A 36 -13.07 -11.16 -0.09
CA ARG A 36 -13.89 -11.73 -1.18
C ARG A 36 -13.15 -12.84 -1.92
N ILE A 37 -11.88 -12.62 -2.27
CA ILE A 37 -11.07 -13.60 -2.99
C ILE A 37 -10.80 -14.82 -2.11
N ILE A 38 -10.35 -14.64 -0.87
CA ILE A 38 -10.04 -15.75 0.05
C ILE A 38 -11.26 -16.62 0.31
N ALA A 39 -12.45 -16.04 0.42
CA ALA A 39 -13.70 -16.79 0.58
C ALA A 39 -13.94 -17.80 -0.56
N GLY A 40 -13.51 -17.49 -1.79
CA GLY A 40 -13.63 -18.38 -2.95
C GLY A 40 -12.44 -19.33 -3.15
N VAL A 41 -11.24 -18.98 -2.64
CA VAL A 41 -9.99 -19.75 -2.82
C VAL A 41 -9.17 -19.85 -1.52
N PRO A 42 -9.63 -20.61 -0.51
CA PRO A 42 -9.03 -20.62 0.82
C PRO A 42 -7.61 -21.22 0.89
N THR A 43 -7.19 -21.96 -0.14
CA THR A 43 -5.83 -22.54 -0.25
C THR A 43 -4.82 -21.60 -0.90
N TYR A 44 -5.25 -20.40 -1.34
CA TYR A 44 -4.37 -19.48 -2.06
C TYR A 44 -3.55 -18.64 -1.08
N GLY A 45 -2.23 -18.68 -1.25
CA GLY A 45 -1.33 -17.76 -0.56
C GLY A 45 -1.36 -16.34 -1.15
N TYR A 46 -0.82 -15.38 -0.40
CA TYR A 46 -0.89 -13.95 -0.71
C TYR A 46 -0.40 -13.57 -2.13
N ARG A 47 0.58 -14.27 -2.72
CA ARG A 47 1.04 -13.99 -4.10
C ARG A 47 -0.02 -14.29 -5.15
N ARG A 48 -0.83 -15.34 -4.96
CA ARG A 48 -1.94 -15.66 -5.88
C ARG A 48 -3.10 -14.70 -5.68
N VAL A 49 -3.41 -14.36 -4.43
CA VAL A 49 -4.40 -13.32 -4.10
C VAL A 49 -4.02 -11.99 -4.75
N TRP A 50 -2.75 -11.58 -4.65
CA TRP A 50 -2.24 -10.37 -5.33
C TRP A 50 -2.39 -10.44 -6.85
N ALA A 51 -2.10 -11.58 -7.48
CA ALA A 51 -2.27 -11.72 -8.92
C ALA A 51 -3.74 -11.55 -9.36
N LEU A 52 -4.70 -12.01 -8.55
CA LEU A 52 -6.13 -11.82 -8.81
C LEU A 52 -6.55 -10.37 -8.61
N LEU A 53 -6.14 -9.73 -7.50
CA LEU A 53 -6.39 -8.30 -7.26
C LEU A 53 -5.85 -7.41 -8.37
N ARG A 54 -4.66 -7.75 -8.89
CA ARG A 54 -4.04 -7.03 -9.99
C ARG A 54 -4.87 -7.15 -11.27
N ARG A 55 -5.34 -8.36 -11.60
CA ARG A 55 -6.20 -8.59 -12.77
C ARG A 55 -7.53 -7.84 -12.66
N GLU A 56 -8.17 -7.85 -11.48
CA GLU A 56 -9.38 -7.06 -11.24
C GLU A 56 -9.12 -5.56 -11.43
N SER A 57 -8.04 -5.04 -10.83
CA SER A 57 -7.68 -3.62 -10.94
C SER A 57 -7.40 -3.22 -12.39
N GLU A 58 -6.65 -4.04 -13.13
CA GLU A 58 -6.36 -3.82 -14.56
C GLU A 58 -7.65 -3.83 -15.40
N SER A 59 -8.61 -4.71 -15.09
CA SER A 59 -9.91 -4.75 -15.79
C SER A 59 -10.80 -3.55 -15.50
N GLU A 60 -10.69 -2.97 -14.30
CA GLU A 60 -11.44 -1.79 -13.87
C GLU A 60 -10.71 -0.47 -14.22
N GLY A 61 -9.51 -0.53 -14.80
CA GLY A 61 -8.67 0.64 -15.07
C GLY A 61 -8.12 1.31 -13.81
N LEU A 62 -8.14 0.62 -12.67
CA LEU A 62 -7.65 1.10 -11.39
C LEU A 62 -6.16 0.79 -11.21
N THR A 63 -5.52 1.53 -10.31
CA THR A 63 -4.12 1.28 -9.95
C THR A 63 -4.03 0.03 -9.08
N SER A 64 -3.29 -0.98 -9.55
CA SER A 64 -3.09 -2.22 -8.78
C SER A 64 -2.36 -1.97 -7.46
N ALA A 65 -2.80 -2.65 -6.40
CA ALA A 65 -2.07 -2.70 -5.14
C ALA A 65 -0.69 -3.37 -5.31
N ASN A 66 0.29 -2.89 -4.53
CA ASN A 66 1.61 -3.51 -4.46
C ASN A 66 1.53 -4.86 -3.71
N ALA A 67 2.25 -5.89 -4.18
CA ALA A 67 2.25 -7.20 -3.55
C ALA A 67 2.72 -7.17 -2.08
N ARG A 68 3.67 -6.27 -1.75
CA ARG A 68 4.14 -6.08 -0.37
C ARG A 68 3.05 -5.52 0.54
N LYS A 69 2.14 -4.71 -0.02
CA LYS A 69 0.99 -4.15 0.71
C LYS A 69 -0.02 -5.25 1.04
N VAL A 70 -0.32 -6.12 0.08
CA VAL A 70 -1.20 -7.29 0.27
C VAL A 70 -0.69 -8.25 1.34
N TYR A 71 0.63 -8.39 1.50
CA TYR A 71 1.22 -9.22 2.57
C TYR A 71 1.03 -8.64 3.98
N ARG A 72 0.93 -7.30 4.08
CA ARG A 72 0.85 -6.59 5.37
C ARG A 72 -0.58 -6.44 5.89
N ILE A 73 -1.56 -6.46 4.98
CA ILE A 73 -3.00 -6.42 5.27
C ILE A 73 -3.44 -7.81 5.70
#